data_AF-Q54J77-F1
#
_entry.id   AF-Q54J77-F1
#
_cell.length_a   1.000
_cell.length_b   1.000
_cell.length_c   1.000
_cell.angle_alpha   90.00
_cell.angle_beta   90.00
_cell.angle_gamma   90.00
#
_symmetry.space_group_name_H-M   'P 1'
#
loop_
_entity.id
_entity.type
_entity.pdbx_description
1 polymer ?
#
loop_
_entity_poly.entity_id
_entity_poly.type
_entity_poly.pdbx_seq_one_letter_code
_entity_poly.pdbx_strand_id
1 'polypeptide(L)'
;MKILIIFIIFIISYISGFEIPKGFGIGLVIPDAECLNYIGDPIDQQLCNSKLQNNGDRIYTTTNSQIDSQTNIKKSFEAITFLQDQCKDLLFAQFGICDIYLAPCIEVTLTPLKSISLPQRFCKSVCDRMVSNCPRLEEQMDCSNSFLFPEIGTFYDLSPYGYTIDNGTFAVPCSDPTIFFNQVSSNSSFIEICPSPLLLKNSSDPEYAANKGYSYLSPSNCVLPCPVPNYSNQKWDQLLTMSKILSTISFILSLYNVLTFGIINKKVSDPHKCTCFFSGSIALVNLCDIITYGIGYEELLCPEPGRSAKQQLDPVCGLTGAFFHLGITYCVLWSMTMGLVLYCSVKRQKWFKFNYFLIGNTTFTITTVVIAAATSKFEAGLGSIECWIRDRWYAISLFWIPCGIALLIGSFCIIAVIHEVYKTSKKSISNRNDLLQRELKPLLIVIFISGSFLYLFIFFFDIERKFGGYRSAVEDYVLCLLNGSQEECFTTGPSYVPYFLFYLVIRWFGIIFFLFYGTSNIARKIWVQNKIWKSISSSISPKSTPKSSPKNSDSKINSNSTNNNNMILNDNNDKNLNEKKAVELESIKIN
;
A
#
# COMPACT_ATOMS: atom_id res chain seq x y z
N MET A 1 10.07 45.25 -9.11
CA MET A 1 11.12 46.13 -9.69
C MET A 1 11.35 45.87 -11.18
N LYS A 2 11.51 44.61 -11.64
CA LYS A 2 11.70 44.29 -13.08
C LYS A 2 10.61 44.85 -14.01
N ILE A 3 9.33 44.75 -13.63
CA ILE A 3 8.20 45.28 -14.42
C ILE A 3 8.30 46.82 -14.59
N LEU A 4 8.72 47.53 -13.55
CA LEU A 4 8.81 49.00 -13.58
C LEU A 4 9.98 49.47 -14.45
N ILE A 5 11.09 48.72 -14.48
CA ILE A 5 12.22 48.97 -15.38
C ILE A 5 11.81 48.72 -16.84
N ILE A 6 11.09 47.64 -17.13
CA ILE A 6 10.57 47.35 -18.49
C ILE A 6 9.63 48.46 -18.95
N PHE A 7 8.76 48.95 -18.07
CA PHE A 7 7.82 50.04 -18.39
C PHE A 7 8.55 51.38 -18.65
N ILE A 8 9.59 51.70 -17.87
CA ILE A 8 10.41 52.90 -18.10
C ILE A 8 11.17 52.80 -19.42
N ILE A 9 11.76 51.64 -19.74
CA ILE A 9 12.43 51.42 -21.03
C ILE A 9 11.44 51.59 -22.18
N PHE A 10 10.22 51.06 -22.05
CA PHE A 10 9.18 51.22 -23.07
C PHE A 10 8.79 52.70 -23.27
N ILE A 11 8.65 53.48 -22.18
CA ILE A 11 8.39 54.92 -22.26
C ILE A 11 9.56 55.68 -22.90
N ILE A 12 10.81 55.36 -22.51
CA ILE A 12 11.99 56.02 -23.07
C ILE A 12 12.10 55.73 -24.56
N SER A 13 11.94 54.46 -24.98
CA SER A 13 11.95 54.07 -26.39
C SER A 13 10.83 54.73 -27.19
N TYR A 14 9.64 54.90 -26.59
CA TYR A 14 8.53 55.61 -27.22
C TYR A 14 8.82 57.11 -27.39
N ILE A 15 9.42 57.75 -26.38
CA ILE A 15 9.77 59.18 -26.44
C ILE A 15 10.94 59.45 -27.39
N SER A 16 11.91 58.53 -27.48
CA SER A 16 13.11 58.73 -28.32
C SER A 16 12.87 58.49 -29.81
N GLY A 17 11.65 58.14 -30.23
CA GLY A 17 11.34 57.86 -31.64
C GLY A 17 12.14 56.69 -32.22
N PHE A 18 12.65 55.81 -31.36
CA PHE A 18 13.43 54.66 -31.79
C PHE A 18 12.46 53.56 -32.24
N GLU A 19 12.08 53.60 -33.52
CA GLU A 19 11.34 52.52 -34.14
C GLU A 19 12.24 51.28 -34.18
N ILE A 20 11.98 50.32 -33.29
CA ILE A 20 12.66 49.03 -33.30
C ILE A 20 12.34 48.38 -34.66
N PRO A 21 13.34 48.07 -35.50
CA PRO A 21 13.11 47.38 -36.75
C PRO A 21 12.27 46.12 -36.52
N LYS A 22 11.24 45.92 -37.34
CA LYS A 22 10.34 44.77 -37.22
C LYS A 22 11.15 43.48 -37.14
N GLY A 23 10.84 42.65 -36.15
CA GLY A 23 11.48 41.35 -35.92
C GLY A 23 12.63 41.36 -34.92
N PHE A 24 13.08 42.52 -34.43
CA PHE A 24 14.09 42.61 -33.37
C PHE A 24 13.48 42.77 -31.97
N GLY A 25 14.13 42.14 -30.99
CA GLY A 25 13.89 42.36 -29.55
C GLY A 25 14.88 43.37 -28.95
N ILE A 26 14.62 43.82 -27.72
CA ILE A 26 15.58 44.62 -26.93
C ILE A 26 16.10 43.76 -25.77
N GLY A 27 17.43 43.70 -25.62
CA GLY A 27 18.10 42.95 -24.57
C GLY A 27 18.69 43.85 -23.50
N LEU A 28 18.76 43.33 -22.27
CA LEU A 28 19.46 43.98 -21.16
C LEU A 28 20.88 43.42 -21.04
N VAL A 29 21.86 44.31 -20.90
CA VAL A 29 23.25 43.94 -20.64
C VAL A 29 23.43 43.76 -19.13
N ILE A 30 23.82 42.55 -18.72
CA ILE A 30 24.15 42.23 -17.33
C ILE A 30 25.67 42.38 -17.17
N PRO A 31 26.18 43.34 -16.36
CA PRO A 31 27.61 43.66 -16.30
C PRO A 31 28.52 42.53 -15.80
N ASP A 32 27.97 41.59 -15.02
CA ASP A 32 28.65 40.44 -14.39
C ASP A 32 28.43 39.12 -15.15
N ALA A 33 27.85 39.15 -16.34
CA ALA A 33 27.71 37.96 -17.17
C ALA A 33 29.01 37.63 -17.91
N GLU A 34 29.29 36.34 -18.07
CA GLU A 34 30.47 35.80 -18.75
C GLU A 34 30.07 34.71 -19.75
N CYS A 35 30.89 34.52 -20.80
CA CYS A 35 30.74 33.41 -21.74
C CYS A 35 31.58 32.22 -21.28
N LEU A 36 31.01 31.37 -20.42
CA LEU A 36 31.69 30.21 -19.86
C LEU A 36 31.31 28.95 -20.62
N ASN A 37 32.21 27.97 -20.71
CA ASN A 37 31.84 26.67 -21.24
C ASN A 37 30.78 26.01 -20.34
N TYR A 38 29.95 25.17 -20.95
CA TYR A 38 28.98 24.38 -20.20
C TYR A 38 29.71 23.52 -19.17
N ILE A 39 29.26 23.58 -17.90
CA ILE A 39 29.86 22.83 -16.79
C ILE A 39 29.72 21.31 -16.95
N GLY A 40 28.90 20.87 -17.89
CA GLY A 40 28.57 19.47 -18.15
C GLY A 40 27.36 19.00 -17.37
N ASP A 41 26.68 17.99 -17.91
CA ASP A 41 25.57 17.33 -17.23
C ASP A 41 26.01 16.70 -15.88
N PRO A 42 25.13 16.61 -14.87
CA PRO A 42 25.37 15.83 -13.67
C PRO A 42 25.71 14.36 -13.98
N ILE A 43 26.58 13.75 -13.16
CA ILE A 43 27.08 12.36 -13.36
C ILE A 43 25.94 11.35 -13.56
N ASP A 44 24.85 11.52 -12.80
CA ASP A 44 23.75 10.56 -12.77
C ASP A 44 22.62 10.90 -13.76
N GLN A 45 22.73 11.99 -14.50
CA GLN A 45 21.61 12.50 -15.29
C GLN A 45 22.08 13.31 -16.51
N GLN A 46 22.04 12.68 -17.69
CA GLN A 46 22.26 13.37 -18.96
C GLN A 46 21.14 14.38 -19.24
N LEU A 47 21.50 15.60 -19.64
CA LEU A 47 20.58 16.69 -19.93
C LEU A 47 20.89 17.27 -21.32
N CYS A 48 21.92 18.13 -21.43
CA CYS A 48 22.17 19.00 -22.56
C CYS A 48 23.54 18.82 -23.24
N ASN A 49 24.44 17.96 -22.72
CA ASN A 49 25.80 17.77 -23.29
C ASN A 49 25.85 17.55 -24.81
N SER A 50 24.84 16.89 -25.38
CA SER A 50 24.75 16.58 -26.83
C SER A 50 23.64 17.37 -27.55
N LYS A 51 23.09 18.39 -26.90
CA LYS A 51 21.94 19.17 -27.38
C LYS A 51 22.24 20.66 -27.52
N LEU A 52 23.41 21.11 -27.06
CA LEU A 52 23.88 22.49 -27.19
C LEU A 52 24.74 22.63 -28.45
N GLN A 53 24.59 23.76 -29.14
CA GLN A 53 25.45 24.10 -30.27
C GLN A 53 26.91 24.17 -29.84
N ASN A 54 27.84 23.81 -30.74
CA ASN A 54 29.28 23.80 -30.48
C ASN A 54 29.66 23.05 -29.18
N ASN A 55 28.97 21.96 -28.86
CA ASN A 55 29.19 21.17 -27.64
C ASN A 55 29.08 21.96 -26.32
N GLY A 56 28.34 23.07 -26.31
CA GLY A 56 28.22 23.94 -25.14
C GLY A 56 29.42 24.85 -24.92
N ASP A 57 30.23 25.10 -25.95
CA ASP A 57 31.24 26.14 -25.93
C ASP A 57 30.55 27.52 -25.84
N ARG A 58 30.96 28.34 -24.87
CA ARG A 58 30.47 29.72 -24.65
C ARG A 58 28.95 29.81 -24.37
N ILE A 59 28.54 29.38 -23.19
CA ILE A 59 27.20 29.59 -22.62
C ILE A 59 27.14 30.89 -21.83
N TYR A 60 26.07 31.65 -22.05
CA TYR A 60 25.83 32.90 -21.35
C TYR A 60 25.48 32.60 -19.88
N THR A 61 26.36 33.02 -18.97
CA THR A 61 26.30 32.63 -17.57
C THR A 61 26.39 33.85 -16.65
N THR A 62 25.53 33.92 -15.65
CA THR A 62 25.70 34.82 -14.49
C THR A 62 26.08 33.98 -13.27
N THR A 63 26.47 34.60 -12.15
CA THR A 63 26.91 33.86 -10.94
C THR A 63 25.89 32.77 -10.54
N ASN A 64 26.32 31.50 -10.54
CA ASN A 64 25.53 30.28 -10.27
C ASN A 64 24.41 29.94 -11.27
N SER A 65 24.29 30.64 -12.39
CA SER A 65 23.13 30.47 -13.28
C SER A 65 23.07 29.12 -13.99
N GLN A 66 24.21 28.48 -14.29
CA GLN A 66 24.18 27.18 -14.99
C GLN A 66 23.58 26.06 -14.14
N ILE A 67 23.84 26.03 -12.82
CA ILE A 67 23.26 25.02 -11.90
C ILE A 67 21.75 25.23 -11.74
N ASP A 68 21.32 26.49 -11.61
CA ASP A 68 19.90 26.84 -11.56
C ASP A 68 19.20 26.50 -12.90
N SER A 69 19.85 26.80 -14.03
CA SER A 69 19.39 26.42 -15.37
C SER A 69 19.27 24.91 -15.54
N GLN A 70 20.25 24.13 -15.08
CA GLN A 70 20.17 22.66 -15.10
C GLN A 70 18.98 22.13 -14.29
N THR A 71 18.69 22.74 -13.14
CA THR A 71 17.52 22.41 -12.32
C THR A 71 16.21 22.71 -13.05
N ASN A 72 16.12 23.84 -13.75
CA ASN A 72 14.94 24.19 -14.54
C ASN A 72 14.79 23.31 -15.78
N ILE A 73 15.88 23.00 -16.49
CA ILE A 73 15.91 22.07 -17.61
C ILE A 73 15.40 20.70 -17.18
N LYS A 74 15.89 20.19 -16.04
CA LYS A 74 15.43 18.91 -15.47
C LYS A 74 13.91 18.90 -15.28
N LYS A 75 13.36 19.92 -14.61
CA LYS A 75 11.90 20.05 -14.41
C LYS A 75 11.12 20.13 -15.71
N SER A 76 11.64 20.87 -16.70
CA SER A 76 11.01 20.95 -18.03
C SER A 76 11.05 19.60 -18.77
N PHE A 77 12.15 18.83 -18.64
CA PHE A 77 12.22 17.49 -19.22
C PHE A 77 11.31 16.49 -18.49
N GLU A 78 11.18 16.59 -17.17
CA GLU A 78 10.20 15.83 -16.38
C GLU A 78 8.78 16.10 -16.87
N ALA A 79 8.40 17.37 -17.07
CA ALA A 79 7.09 17.74 -17.59
C ALA A 79 6.83 17.19 -19.00
N ILE A 80 7.80 17.36 -19.91
CA ILE A 80 7.70 16.87 -21.29
C ILE A 80 7.64 15.33 -21.37
N THR A 81 8.22 14.61 -20.42
CA THR A 81 8.17 13.14 -20.38
C THR A 81 6.74 12.60 -20.31
N PHE A 82 5.78 13.35 -19.73
CA PHE A 82 4.37 12.98 -19.68
C PHE A 82 3.54 13.50 -20.86
N LEU A 83 4.17 14.16 -21.85
CA LEU A 83 3.51 14.72 -23.03
C LEU A 83 3.78 13.93 -24.31
N GLN A 84 4.30 12.69 -24.22
CA GLN A 84 4.74 11.96 -25.41
C GLN A 84 3.64 11.68 -26.44
N ASP A 85 2.40 11.52 -25.98
CA ASP A 85 1.23 11.32 -26.84
C ASP A 85 0.70 12.62 -27.48
N GLN A 86 1.06 13.77 -26.92
CA GLN A 86 0.63 15.11 -27.33
C GLN A 86 1.69 15.85 -28.14
N CYS A 87 2.93 15.35 -28.16
CA CYS A 87 4.08 15.96 -28.81
C CYS A 87 4.53 15.15 -30.03
N LYS A 88 4.63 15.80 -31.19
CA LYS A 88 5.13 15.20 -32.43
C LYS A 88 6.64 15.00 -32.43
N ASP A 89 7.38 15.92 -31.81
CA ASP A 89 8.86 15.94 -31.82
C ASP A 89 9.39 16.40 -30.45
N LEU A 90 9.34 15.47 -29.49
CA LEU A 90 9.85 15.67 -28.14
C LEU A 90 11.36 15.97 -28.11
N LEU A 91 12.12 15.37 -29.02
CA LEU A 91 13.57 15.55 -29.08
C LEU A 91 13.89 16.99 -29.43
N PHE A 92 13.22 17.56 -30.44
CA PHE A 92 13.40 18.98 -30.79
C PHE A 92 13.03 19.91 -29.65
N ALA A 93 11.95 19.60 -28.90
CA ALA A 93 11.60 20.37 -27.72
C ALA A 93 12.70 20.33 -26.64
N GLN A 94 13.41 19.21 -26.47
CA GLN A 94 14.55 19.15 -25.54
C GLN A 94 15.74 20.00 -25.98
N PHE A 95 16.03 20.05 -27.29
CA PHE A 95 17.07 20.94 -27.82
C PHE A 95 16.71 22.40 -27.57
N GLY A 96 15.46 22.79 -27.85
CA GLY A 96 15.01 24.14 -27.62
C GLY A 96 15.04 24.55 -26.15
N ILE A 97 14.62 23.66 -25.23
CA ILE A 97 14.72 23.91 -23.79
C ILE A 97 16.18 24.09 -23.34
N CYS A 98 17.10 23.25 -23.82
CA CYS A 98 18.52 23.43 -23.53
C CYS A 98 19.01 24.81 -23.99
N ASP A 99 18.69 25.22 -25.21
CA ASP A 99 19.10 26.52 -25.77
C ASP A 99 18.44 27.72 -25.05
N ILE A 100 17.20 27.58 -24.57
CA ILE A 100 16.50 28.62 -23.80
C ILE A 100 17.18 28.87 -22.45
N TYR A 101 17.53 27.81 -21.71
CA TYR A 101 18.12 27.93 -20.36
C TYR A 101 19.64 28.06 -20.36
N LEU A 102 20.32 27.59 -21.42
CA LEU A 102 21.77 27.65 -21.62
C LEU A 102 22.05 28.31 -22.97
N ALA A 103 21.66 29.58 -23.09
CA ALA A 103 21.77 30.34 -24.32
C ALA A 103 23.23 30.49 -24.79
N PRO A 104 23.51 30.35 -26.10
CA PRO A 104 24.82 30.64 -26.66
C PRO A 104 25.25 32.09 -26.39
N CYS A 105 26.55 32.31 -26.25
CA CYS A 105 27.12 33.58 -25.81
C CYS A 105 28.05 34.19 -26.86
N ILE A 106 27.86 35.48 -27.13
CA ILE A 106 28.77 36.29 -27.95
C ILE A 106 29.56 37.22 -27.04
N GLU A 107 30.88 37.22 -27.19
CA GLU A 107 31.76 38.21 -26.57
C GLU A 107 32.01 39.37 -27.54
N VAL A 108 31.70 40.58 -27.09
CA VAL A 108 32.02 41.82 -27.82
C VAL A 108 33.19 42.49 -27.12
N THR A 109 34.34 42.57 -27.79
CA THR A 109 35.53 43.25 -27.27
C THR A 109 35.43 44.75 -27.52
N LEU A 110 35.26 45.54 -26.46
CA LEU A 110 35.23 46.99 -26.52
C LEU A 110 36.59 47.58 -26.13
N THR A 111 37.04 48.58 -26.88
CA THR A 111 38.27 49.32 -26.56
C THR A 111 38.01 50.33 -25.42
N PRO A 112 38.85 50.39 -24.36
CA PRO A 112 40.11 49.67 -24.16
C PRO A 112 39.94 48.43 -23.24
N LEU A 113 39.82 47.24 -23.84
CA LEU A 113 39.94 45.91 -23.20
C LEU A 113 38.82 45.45 -22.26
N LYS A 114 37.57 45.90 -22.42
CA LYS A 114 36.43 45.29 -21.73
C LYS A 114 35.66 44.37 -22.68
N SER A 115 35.70 43.07 -22.42
CA SER A 115 34.80 42.12 -23.09
C SER A 115 33.43 42.15 -22.40
N ILE A 116 32.37 42.19 -23.21
CA ILE A 116 30.99 42.09 -22.74
C ILE A 116 30.38 40.85 -23.32
N SER A 117 29.82 40.01 -22.45
CA SER A 117 29.11 38.80 -22.83
C SER A 117 27.63 39.10 -23.08
N LEU A 118 27.11 38.68 -24.23
CA LEU A 118 25.73 38.88 -24.65
C LEU A 118 25.08 37.54 -25.00
N PRO A 119 23.84 37.27 -24.54
CA PRO A 119 23.14 36.04 -24.90
C PRO A 119 22.54 36.14 -26.30
N GLN A 120 22.68 35.08 -27.08
CA GLN A 120 21.87 34.85 -28.28
C GLN A 120 20.49 34.36 -27.84
N ARG A 121 19.44 35.15 -28.13
CA ARG A 121 18.06 34.78 -27.79
C ARG A 121 17.52 33.76 -28.78
N PHE A 122 16.61 32.92 -28.33
CA PHE A 122 16.00 31.87 -29.15
C PHE A 122 15.11 32.47 -30.25
N CYS A 123 15.20 32.02 -31.51
CA CYS A 123 14.39 32.60 -32.58
C CYS A 123 12.89 32.29 -32.44
N LYS A 124 12.02 33.23 -32.80
CA LYS A 124 10.56 33.07 -32.82
C LYS A 124 10.11 31.87 -33.64
N SER A 125 10.67 31.69 -34.84
CA SER A 125 10.36 30.56 -35.73
C SER A 125 10.59 29.20 -35.06
N VAL A 126 11.59 29.12 -34.18
CA VAL A 126 11.95 27.89 -33.46
C VAL A 126 11.00 27.67 -32.30
N CYS A 127 10.64 28.74 -31.57
CA CYS A 127 9.59 28.70 -30.56
C CYS A 127 8.25 28.23 -31.16
N ASP A 128 7.82 28.85 -32.26
CA ASP A 128 6.59 28.49 -32.98
C ASP A 128 6.62 27.02 -33.42
N ARG A 129 7.78 26.52 -33.89
CA ARG A 129 7.97 25.10 -34.22
C ARG A 129 7.87 24.20 -32.98
N MET A 130 8.48 24.58 -31.86
CA MET A 130 8.36 23.82 -30.61
C MET A 130 6.92 23.73 -30.13
N VAL A 131 6.21 24.86 -30.08
CA VAL A 131 4.82 24.92 -29.61
C VAL A 131 3.88 24.19 -30.59
N SER A 132 4.06 24.35 -31.90
CA SER A 132 3.26 23.60 -32.88
C SER A 132 3.50 22.09 -32.85
N ASN A 133 4.70 21.65 -32.46
CA ASN A 133 5.02 20.24 -32.25
C ASN A 133 4.54 19.73 -30.89
N CYS A 134 4.44 20.59 -29.88
CA CYS A 134 4.04 20.28 -28.51
C CYS A 134 3.07 21.36 -27.99
N PRO A 135 1.76 21.29 -28.32
CA PRO A 135 0.81 22.38 -28.04
C PRO A 135 0.73 22.76 -26.56
N ARG A 136 0.93 21.81 -25.63
CA ARG A 136 0.95 22.11 -24.19
C ARG A 136 2.09 23.00 -23.74
N LEU A 137 3.16 23.16 -24.53
CA LEU A 137 4.20 24.12 -24.22
C LEU A 137 3.72 25.57 -24.37
N GLU A 138 2.62 25.83 -25.08
CA GLU A 138 2.03 27.17 -25.22
C GLU A 138 1.61 27.76 -23.86
N GLU A 139 1.20 26.93 -22.91
CA GLU A 139 0.84 27.35 -21.55
C GLU A 139 2.05 27.89 -20.76
N GLN A 140 3.27 27.50 -21.15
CA GLN A 140 4.52 27.86 -20.48
C GLN A 140 5.40 28.81 -21.30
N MET A 141 5.23 28.85 -22.63
CA MET A 141 6.05 29.59 -23.58
C MET A 141 5.18 30.45 -24.50
N ASP A 142 5.22 31.77 -24.30
CA ASP A 142 4.59 32.73 -25.20
C ASP A 142 5.57 33.15 -26.31
N CYS A 143 5.47 32.49 -27.47
CA CYS A 143 6.29 32.80 -28.65
C CYS A 143 6.02 34.19 -29.24
N SER A 144 4.97 34.90 -28.81
CA SER A 144 4.67 36.27 -29.24
C SER A 144 5.58 37.30 -28.56
N ASN A 145 6.25 36.93 -27.48
CA ASN A 145 7.10 37.83 -26.72
C ASN A 145 8.44 38.08 -27.43
N SER A 146 8.51 39.15 -28.21
CA SER A 146 9.71 39.54 -28.98
C SER A 146 10.96 39.82 -28.12
N PHE A 147 10.82 40.06 -26.82
CA PHE A 147 11.97 40.21 -25.92
C PHE A 147 12.66 38.87 -25.62
N LEU A 148 11.91 37.77 -25.60
CA LEU A 148 12.43 36.42 -25.36
C LEU A 148 12.69 35.68 -26.67
N PHE A 149 11.79 35.87 -27.64
CA PHE A 149 11.77 35.17 -28.91
C PHE A 149 11.72 36.14 -30.09
N PRO A 150 12.84 36.84 -30.41
CA PRO A 150 12.88 37.72 -31.59
C PRO A 150 12.84 36.94 -32.90
N GLU A 151 12.37 37.56 -33.98
CA GLU A 151 12.35 36.96 -35.33
C GLU A 151 13.72 36.97 -36.00
N ILE A 152 14.52 38.03 -35.78
CA ILE A 152 15.81 38.23 -36.44
C ILE A 152 16.96 38.23 -35.41
N GLY A 153 16.79 38.99 -34.32
CA GLY A 153 17.85 39.19 -33.33
C GLY A 153 17.46 40.13 -32.21
N THR A 154 18.40 40.39 -31.32
CA THR A 154 18.22 41.28 -30.16
C THR A 154 19.19 42.43 -30.23
N PHE A 155 18.70 43.66 -30.07
CA PHE A 155 19.55 44.83 -29.89
C PHE A 155 19.93 44.99 -28.42
N TYR A 156 21.22 45.17 -28.18
CA TYR A 156 21.78 45.51 -26.86
C TYR A 156 22.36 46.92 -26.90
N ASP A 157 22.00 47.75 -25.93
CA ASP A 157 22.61 49.07 -25.77
C ASP A 157 23.97 48.94 -25.06
N LEU A 158 25.04 49.11 -25.84
CA LEU A 158 26.42 49.08 -25.39
C LEU A 158 27.00 50.50 -25.21
N SER A 159 26.21 51.56 -25.39
CA SER A 159 26.64 52.95 -25.16
C SER A 159 27.27 53.17 -23.78
N PRO A 160 26.74 52.60 -22.67
CA PRO A 160 27.35 52.75 -21.34
C PRO A 160 28.76 52.17 -21.22
N TYR A 161 29.17 51.37 -22.21
CA TYR A 161 30.47 50.69 -22.24
C TYR A 161 31.40 51.22 -23.34
N GLY A 162 31.03 52.33 -24.00
CA GLY A 162 31.88 53.01 -24.98
C GLY A 162 31.71 52.53 -26.42
N TYR A 163 30.73 51.69 -26.72
CA TYR A 163 30.39 51.34 -28.11
C TYR A 163 29.68 52.51 -28.78
N THR A 164 30.22 53.03 -29.89
CA THR A 164 29.69 54.23 -30.57
C THR A 164 29.14 53.96 -31.97
N ILE A 165 29.28 52.74 -32.49
CA ILE A 165 28.75 52.36 -33.80
C ILE A 165 27.23 52.18 -33.68
N ASP A 166 26.47 52.59 -34.69
CA ASP A 166 25.00 52.48 -34.75
C ASP A 166 24.29 53.02 -33.49
N ASN A 167 24.68 54.22 -33.06
CA ASN A 167 24.18 54.89 -31.85
C ASN A 167 24.34 54.04 -30.57
N GLY A 168 25.38 53.21 -30.53
CA GLY A 168 25.70 52.36 -29.40
C GLY A 168 24.88 51.07 -29.33
N THR A 169 24.07 50.77 -30.35
CA THR A 169 23.30 49.52 -30.41
C THR A 169 24.09 48.41 -31.10
N PHE A 170 24.19 47.26 -30.45
CA PHE A 170 24.83 46.06 -31.02
C PHE A 170 23.77 44.99 -31.28
N ALA A 171 23.68 44.52 -32.52
CA ALA A 171 22.74 43.49 -32.92
C ALA A 171 23.33 42.09 -32.73
N VAL A 172 22.66 41.26 -31.94
CA VAL A 172 22.98 39.84 -31.78
C VAL A 172 21.93 39.02 -32.53
N PRO A 173 22.28 38.18 -33.52
CA PRO A 173 21.31 37.33 -34.19
C PRO A 173 20.67 36.34 -33.22
N CYS A 174 19.42 35.95 -33.47
CA CYS A 174 18.77 34.91 -32.68
C CYS A 174 19.38 33.53 -32.98
N SER A 175 19.34 32.63 -31.99
CA SER A 175 19.81 31.25 -32.10
C SER A 175 18.73 30.37 -32.74
N ASP A 176 19.11 29.64 -33.80
CA ASP A 176 18.30 28.60 -34.41
C ASP A 176 19.00 27.23 -34.31
N PRO A 177 18.65 26.39 -33.32
CA PRO A 177 19.23 25.06 -33.17
C PRO A 177 18.75 24.06 -34.23
N THR A 178 17.88 24.43 -35.16
CA THR A 178 17.34 23.51 -36.18
C THR A 178 18.42 22.87 -37.02
N ILE A 179 19.44 23.64 -37.44
CA ILE A 179 20.53 23.13 -38.26
C ILE A 179 21.32 22.07 -37.49
N PHE A 180 21.69 22.38 -36.25
CA PHE A 180 22.42 21.47 -35.37
C PHE A 180 21.59 20.22 -35.06
N PHE A 181 20.32 20.39 -34.69
CA PHE A 181 19.38 19.29 -34.46
C PHE A 181 19.29 18.34 -35.66
N ASN A 182 19.17 18.87 -36.88
CA ASN A 182 19.10 18.04 -38.08
C ASN A 182 20.40 17.23 -38.33
N GLN A 183 21.54 17.71 -37.85
CA GLN A 183 22.83 17.01 -37.97
C GLN A 183 22.99 15.90 -36.93
N VAL A 184 22.48 16.09 -35.71
CA VAL A 184 22.72 15.17 -34.57
C VAL A 184 21.52 14.30 -34.18
N SER A 185 20.32 14.60 -34.67
CA SER A 185 19.07 13.92 -34.26
C SER A 185 19.06 12.43 -34.56
N SER A 186 19.77 11.98 -35.61
CA SER A 186 19.90 10.55 -35.94
C SER A 186 20.64 9.73 -34.88
N ASN A 187 21.50 10.37 -34.09
CA ASN A 187 22.30 9.74 -33.03
C ASN A 187 21.79 10.09 -31.62
N SER A 188 20.77 10.94 -31.51
CA SER A 188 20.26 11.43 -30.24
C SER A 188 18.90 10.80 -29.93
N SER A 189 18.77 10.17 -28.76
CA SER A 189 17.48 9.69 -28.28
C SER A 189 16.81 10.73 -27.37
N PHE A 190 15.48 10.72 -27.35
CA PHE A 190 14.72 11.45 -26.34
C PHE A 190 15.14 10.95 -24.94
N ILE A 191 15.43 11.89 -24.03
CA ILE A 191 15.81 11.56 -22.66
C ILE A 191 14.56 11.63 -21.79
N GLU A 192 14.10 10.48 -21.30
CA GLU A 192 13.02 10.43 -20.32
C GLU A 192 13.54 10.67 -18.92
N ILE A 193 12.86 11.54 -18.17
CA ILE A 193 13.16 11.79 -16.75
C ILE A 193 11.86 11.69 -15.97
N CYS A 194 11.88 10.85 -14.94
CA CYS A 194 10.75 10.68 -14.04
C CYS A 194 10.96 11.52 -12.78
N PRO A 195 9.99 12.36 -12.38
CA PRO A 195 10.10 13.11 -11.15
C PRO A 195 10.05 12.15 -9.95
N SER A 196 10.94 12.34 -8.98
CA SER A 196 10.95 11.54 -7.76
C SER A 196 9.60 11.65 -7.03
N PRO A 197 9.02 10.56 -6.49
CA PRO A 197 9.57 9.21 -6.33
C PRO A 197 9.23 8.23 -7.47
N LEU A 198 8.79 8.72 -8.63
CA LEU A 198 8.61 7.85 -9.81
C LEU A 198 9.95 7.34 -10.30
N LEU A 199 9.95 6.15 -10.88
CA LEU A 199 11.17 5.48 -11.35
C LEU A 199 11.13 5.34 -12.86
N LEU A 200 12.27 5.55 -13.53
CA LEU A 200 12.38 5.29 -14.96
C LEU A 200 12.62 3.80 -15.19
N LYS A 201 11.76 3.15 -15.97
CA LYS A 201 11.92 1.75 -16.37
C LYS A 201 11.80 1.59 -17.88
N ASN A 202 12.93 1.78 -18.57
CA ASN A 202 13.02 1.58 -20.02
C ASN A 202 12.65 0.13 -20.36
N SER A 203 11.53 -0.05 -21.06
CA SER A 203 11.12 -1.32 -21.64
C SER A 203 10.77 -1.10 -23.10
N SER A 204 11.30 -1.95 -23.98
CA SER A 204 10.89 -1.98 -25.39
C SER A 204 9.43 -2.43 -25.56
N ASP A 205 8.89 -3.11 -24.55
CA ASP A 205 7.51 -3.60 -24.50
C ASP A 205 6.92 -3.28 -23.11
N PRO A 206 6.22 -2.14 -22.96
CA PRO A 206 5.58 -1.75 -21.70
C PRO A 206 4.52 -2.75 -21.24
N GLU A 207 3.84 -3.45 -22.17
CA GLU A 207 2.81 -4.44 -21.83
C GLU A 207 3.46 -5.68 -21.20
N TYR A 208 4.56 -6.16 -21.76
CA TYR A 208 5.35 -7.24 -21.17
C TYR A 208 5.89 -6.87 -19.78
N ALA A 209 6.36 -5.64 -19.59
CA ALA A 209 6.84 -5.18 -18.29
C ALA A 209 5.68 -5.00 -17.28
N ALA A 210 4.50 -4.57 -17.71
CA ALA A 210 3.29 -4.57 -16.88
C ALA A 210 2.90 -5.98 -16.42
N ASN A 211 3.07 -6.98 -17.30
CA ASN A 211 2.89 -8.39 -16.95
C ASN A 211 3.90 -8.87 -15.89
N LYS A 212 5.05 -8.22 -15.72
CA LYS A 212 6.02 -8.47 -14.63
C LYS A 212 5.75 -7.73 -13.32
N GLY A 213 4.73 -6.87 -13.27
CA GLY A 213 4.30 -6.17 -12.06
C GLY A 213 4.68 -4.69 -11.97
N TYR A 214 5.21 -4.11 -13.05
CA TYR A 214 5.45 -2.67 -13.14
C TYR A 214 4.15 -1.92 -13.50
N SER A 215 3.90 -0.78 -12.86
CA SER A 215 2.72 0.05 -13.14
C SER A 215 3.13 1.34 -13.86
N TYR A 216 3.13 1.28 -15.19
CA TYR A 216 3.51 2.38 -16.07
C TYR A 216 2.49 3.52 -16.06
N LEU A 217 3.02 4.73 -16.16
CA LEU A 217 2.26 5.96 -16.34
C LEU A 217 2.26 6.33 -17.81
N SER A 218 1.29 5.82 -18.55
CA SER A 218 1.11 6.15 -19.97
C SER A 218 1.03 7.68 -20.16
N PRO A 219 1.70 8.26 -21.17
CA PRO A 219 2.46 7.61 -22.25
C PRO A 219 3.98 7.46 -21.99
N SER A 220 4.44 7.48 -20.74
CA SER A 220 5.87 7.46 -20.39
C SER A 220 6.39 6.07 -19.94
N ASN A 221 7.71 5.91 -19.88
CA ASN A 221 8.37 4.77 -19.21
C ASN A 221 8.53 4.98 -17.69
N CYS A 222 7.89 5.99 -17.12
CA CYS A 222 7.84 6.19 -15.68
C CYS A 222 6.90 5.17 -15.04
N VAL A 223 7.36 4.53 -13.96
CA VAL A 223 6.57 3.59 -13.17
C VAL A 223 6.29 4.15 -11.79
N LEU A 224 5.12 3.82 -11.26
CA LEU A 224 4.78 4.10 -9.87
C LEU A 224 5.73 3.35 -8.93
N PRO A 225 6.13 3.95 -7.80
CA PRO A 225 6.85 3.23 -6.75
C PRO A 225 5.95 2.16 -6.11
N CYS A 226 6.59 1.19 -5.45
CA CYS A 226 5.94 0.12 -4.69
C CYS A 226 6.47 0.17 -3.25
N PRO A 227 5.61 0.30 -2.22
CA PRO A 227 4.16 0.51 -2.30
C PRO A 227 3.81 1.88 -2.91
N VAL A 228 2.58 2.01 -3.41
CA VAL A 228 2.08 3.27 -3.96
C VAL A 228 1.85 4.27 -2.82
N PRO A 229 2.20 5.56 -3.01
CA PRO A 229 2.11 6.61 -1.99
C PRO A 229 0.67 7.10 -1.82
N ASN A 230 -0.23 6.19 -1.44
CA ASN A 230 -1.59 6.52 -1.01
C ASN A 230 -1.59 7.20 0.38
N TYR A 231 -0.56 6.91 1.17
CA TYR A 231 -0.40 7.36 2.55
C TYR A 231 1.05 7.75 2.80
N SER A 232 1.28 8.58 3.81
CA SER A 232 2.63 8.86 4.31
C SER A 232 3.32 7.60 4.83
N ASN A 233 4.66 7.58 4.79
CA ASN A 233 5.46 6.45 5.30
C ASN A 233 5.09 6.10 6.75
N GLN A 234 4.83 7.11 7.59
CA GLN A 234 4.37 6.90 8.97
C GLN A 234 3.06 6.10 9.06
N LYS A 235 2.09 6.35 8.16
CA LYS A 235 0.81 5.61 8.12
C LYS A 235 1.02 4.18 7.62
N TRP A 236 1.91 3.97 6.64
CA TRP A 236 2.32 2.63 6.22
C TRP A 236 2.98 1.88 7.37
N ASP A 237 3.93 2.48 8.07
CA ASP A 237 4.61 1.87 9.22
C ASP A 237 3.65 1.49 10.34
N GLN A 238 2.66 2.34 10.63
CA GLN A 238 1.60 2.04 11.60
C GLN A 238 0.77 0.81 11.17
N LEU A 239 0.39 0.73 9.90
CA LEU A 239 -0.37 -0.40 9.35
C LEU A 239 0.44 -1.70 9.41
N LEU A 240 1.71 -1.66 8.98
CA LEU A 240 2.62 -2.81 8.99
C LEU A 240 2.93 -3.28 10.41
N THR A 241 3.14 -2.33 11.34
CA THR A 241 3.37 -2.64 12.77
C THR A 241 2.13 -3.25 13.41
N MET A 242 0.94 -2.71 13.14
CA MET A 242 -0.33 -3.29 13.57
C MET A 242 -0.47 -4.72 13.06
N SER A 243 -0.21 -4.93 11.76
CA SER A 243 -0.26 -6.24 11.13
C SER A 243 0.66 -7.24 11.83
N LYS A 244 1.95 -6.90 11.95
CA LYS A 244 2.97 -7.73 12.60
C LYS A 244 2.59 -8.15 14.02
N ILE A 245 2.18 -7.19 14.87
CA ILE A 245 1.86 -7.45 16.28
C ILE A 245 0.59 -8.29 16.39
N LEU A 246 -0.49 -7.87 15.75
CA LEU A 246 -1.78 -8.56 15.88
C LEU A 246 -1.74 -9.94 15.26
N SER A 247 -1.12 -10.12 14.09
CA SER A 247 -1.03 -11.44 13.44
C SER A 247 -0.22 -12.42 14.28
N THR A 248 0.88 -11.99 14.90
CA THR A 248 1.68 -12.86 15.78
C THR A 248 0.88 -13.33 16.99
N ILE A 249 0.19 -12.41 17.69
CA ILE A 249 -0.67 -12.75 18.82
C ILE A 249 -1.80 -13.68 18.37
N SER A 250 -2.49 -13.29 17.30
CA SER A 250 -3.63 -14.04 16.74
C SER A 250 -3.24 -15.45 16.31
N PHE A 251 -2.06 -15.62 15.71
CA PHE A 251 -1.50 -16.92 15.34
C PHE A 251 -1.30 -17.83 16.55
N ILE A 252 -0.60 -17.34 17.59
CA ILE A 252 -0.33 -18.10 18.82
C ILE A 252 -1.63 -18.51 19.51
N LEU A 253 -2.58 -17.58 19.63
CA LEU A 253 -3.88 -17.83 20.26
C LEU A 253 -4.75 -18.80 19.45
N SER A 254 -4.67 -18.74 18.13
CA SER A 254 -5.35 -19.68 17.25
C SER A 254 -4.74 -21.08 17.34
N LEU A 255 -3.42 -21.18 17.39
CA LEU A 255 -2.72 -22.45 17.61
C LEU A 255 -3.09 -23.05 18.97
N TYR A 256 -3.16 -22.24 20.04
CA TYR A 256 -3.66 -22.70 21.34
C TYR A 256 -5.07 -23.32 21.23
N ASN A 257 -5.98 -22.71 20.49
CA ASN A 257 -7.33 -23.25 20.29
C ASN A 257 -7.30 -24.57 19.50
N VAL A 258 -6.48 -24.67 18.45
CA VAL A 258 -6.28 -25.93 17.69
C VAL A 258 -5.75 -27.04 18.60
N LEU A 259 -4.72 -26.76 19.40
CA LEU A 259 -4.15 -27.71 20.35
C LEU A 259 -5.19 -28.14 21.40
N THR A 260 -5.91 -27.18 21.98
CA THR A 260 -6.89 -27.42 23.05
C THR A 260 -8.06 -28.26 22.55
N PHE A 261 -8.71 -27.84 21.46
CA PHE A 261 -9.97 -28.44 21.01
C PHE A 261 -9.79 -29.59 20.02
N GLY A 262 -8.69 -29.61 19.26
CA GLY A 262 -8.40 -30.63 18.25
C GLY A 262 -7.50 -31.77 18.73
N ILE A 263 -6.40 -31.44 19.42
CA ILE A 263 -5.35 -32.43 19.75
C ILE A 263 -5.50 -32.99 21.17
N ILE A 264 -5.63 -32.11 22.17
CA ILE A 264 -5.63 -32.51 23.59
C ILE A 264 -6.98 -33.11 24.00
N ASN A 265 -8.08 -32.57 23.47
CA ASN A 265 -9.41 -33.02 23.84
C ASN A 265 -9.74 -34.40 23.25
N LYS A 266 -9.72 -35.45 24.09
CA LYS A 266 -10.05 -36.82 23.67
C LYS A 266 -11.51 -37.00 23.22
N LYS A 267 -12.44 -36.19 23.74
CA LYS A 267 -13.87 -36.27 23.41
C LYS A 267 -14.27 -35.04 22.58
N VAL A 268 -13.94 -35.07 21.29
CA VAL A 268 -14.23 -33.94 20.38
C VAL A 268 -15.70 -33.95 19.97
N SER A 269 -16.49 -33.02 20.51
CA SER A 269 -17.85 -32.73 20.04
C SER A 269 -17.81 -32.02 18.70
N ASP A 270 -18.90 -32.06 17.92
CA ASP A 270 -18.93 -31.40 16.60
C ASP A 270 -18.69 -29.87 16.68
N PRO A 271 -19.23 -29.14 17.68
CA PRO A 271 -18.86 -27.74 17.90
C PRO A 271 -17.36 -27.52 18.16
N HIS A 272 -16.71 -28.44 18.89
CA HIS A 272 -15.25 -28.37 19.10
C HIS A 272 -14.47 -28.62 17.81
N LYS A 273 -14.97 -29.50 16.92
CA LYS A 273 -14.37 -29.69 15.60
C LYS A 273 -14.47 -28.40 14.78
N CYS A 274 -15.65 -27.77 14.70
CA CYS A 274 -15.79 -26.46 14.02
C CYS A 274 -14.82 -25.42 14.59
N THR A 275 -14.72 -25.35 15.91
CA THR A 275 -13.79 -24.45 16.64
C THR A 275 -12.34 -24.70 16.25
N CYS A 276 -11.94 -25.97 16.16
CA CYS A 276 -10.61 -26.37 15.72
C CYS A 276 -10.33 -25.96 14.28
N PHE A 277 -11.22 -26.28 13.33
CA PHE A 277 -11.00 -25.97 11.92
C PHE A 277 -11.01 -24.46 11.63
N PHE A 278 -11.90 -23.71 12.27
CA PHE A 278 -11.92 -22.25 12.17
C PHE A 278 -10.67 -21.60 12.79
N SER A 279 -10.18 -22.12 13.92
CA SER A 279 -8.91 -21.65 14.50
C SER A 279 -7.72 -22.00 13.60
N GLY A 280 -7.72 -23.18 13.00
CA GLY A 280 -6.71 -23.59 12.03
C GLY A 280 -6.68 -22.68 10.80
N SER A 281 -7.85 -22.27 10.30
CA SER A 281 -7.93 -21.36 9.17
C SER A 281 -7.46 -19.94 9.50
N ILE A 282 -7.76 -19.43 10.70
CA ILE A 282 -7.19 -18.17 11.20
C ILE A 282 -5.67 -18.27 11.34
N ALA A 283 -5.16 -19.39 11.85
CA ALA A 283 -3.73 -19.61 11.96
C ALA A 283 -3.05 -19.57 10.58
N LEU A 284 -3.67 -20.11 9.53
CA LEU A 284 -3.13 -20.04 8.16
C LEU A 284 -3.11 -18.61 7.60
N VAL A 285 -4.16 -17.81 7.85
CA VAL A 285 -4.16 -16.38 7.49
C VAL A 285 -3.02 -15.63 8.17
N ASN A 286 -2.85 -15.78 9.49
CA ASN A 286 -1.80 -15.08 10.21
C ASN A 286 -0.40 -15.65 9.96
N LEU A 287 -0.28 -16.91 9.53
CA LEU A 287 0.99 -17.50 9.12
C LEU A 287 1.54 -16.81 7.87
N CYS A 288 0.67 -16.42 6.93
CA CYS A 288 1.07 -15.60 5.78
C CYS A 288 1.74 -14.31 6.24
N ASP A 289 1.14 -13.57 7.19
CA ASP A 289 1.73 -12.34 7.71
C ASP A 289 3.09 -12.58 8.38
N ILE A 290 3.22 -13.70 9.10
CA ILE A 290 4.48 -14.09 9.76
C ILE A 290 5.59 -14.34 8.75
N ILE A 291 5.26 -15.03 7.65
CA ILE A 291 6.21 -15.24 6.56
C ILE A 291 6.55 -13.89 5.91
N THR A 292 5.56 -13.03 5.65
CA THR A 292 5.75 -11.73 5.03
C THR A 292 6.69 -10.84 5.83
N TYR A 293 6.46 -10.66 7.14
CA TYR A 293 7.37 -9.83 7.93
C TYR A 293 8.73 -10.51 8.20
N GLY A 294 8.78 -11.86 8.19
CA GLY A 294 10.02 -12.61 8.40
C GLY A 294 11.01 -12.45 7.25
N ILE A 295 10.49 -12.26 6.03
CA ILE A 295 11.28 -11.88 4.85
C ILE A 295 11.48 -10.36 4.82
N GLY A 296 10.41 -9.62 5.05
CA GLY A 296 10.36 -8.16 4.91
C GLY A 296 9.20 -7.79 4.00
N TYR A 297 8.36 -6.83 4.43
CA TYR A 297 7.18 -6.44 3.66
C TYR A 297 7.55 -5.90 2.28
N GLU A 298 8.54 -5.01 2.22
CA GLU A 298 9.01 -4.45 0.95
C GLU A 298 9.72 -5.50 0.09
N GLU A 299 10.57 -6.35 0.67
CA GLU A 299 11.27 -7.39 -0.09
C GLU A 299 10.30 -8.42 -0.70
N LEU A 300 9.25 -8.81 0.02
CA LEU A 300 8.27 -9.78 -0.49
C LEU A 300 7.25 -9.16 -1.45
N LEU A 301 6.75 -7.94 -1.17
CA LEU A 301 5.68 -7.31 -1.95
C LEU A 301 6.22 -6.49 -3.12
N CYS A 302 7.41 -5.93 -2.96
CA CYS A 302 8.08 -5.01 -3.88
C CYS A 302 9.54 -5.47 -4.13
N PRO A 303 9.75 -6.69 -4.68
CA PRO A 303 11.06 -7.31 -4.85
C PRO A 303 12.05 -6.50 -5.70
N GLU A 304 11.56 -5.59 -6.54
CA GLU A 304 12.36 -4.58 -7.23
C GLU A 304 11.68 -3.21 -7.08
N PRO A 305 12.43 -2.09 -7.09
CA PRO A 305 11.85 -0.75 -7.05
C PRO A 305 10.80 -0.54 -8.14
N GLY A 306 9.57 -0.21 -7.74
CA GLY A 306 8.43 0.02 -8.65
C GLY A 306 7.78 -1.25 -9.23
N ARG A 307 8.25 -2.45 -8.86
CA ARG A 307 7.67 -3.73 -9.29
C ARG A 307 6.89 -4.36 -8.15
N SER A 308 5.59 -4.57 -8.33
CA SER A 308 4.81 -5.43 -7.43
C SER A 308 5.10 -6.91 -7.68
N ALA A 309 5.18 -7.71 -6.62
CA ALA A 309 5.43 -9.14 -6.73
C ALA A 309 4.30 -9.89 -7.46
N LYS A 310 4.65 -10.84 -8.30
CA LYS A 310 3.71 -11.69 -9.05
C LYS A 310 4.11 -13.15 -8.93
N GLN A 311 3.14 -14.05 -8.74
CA GLN A 311 3.39 -15.49 -8.54
C GLN A 311 4.34 -16.12 -9.57
N GLN A 312 4.29 -15.68 -10.84
CA GLN A 312 5.11 -16.26 -11.92
C GLN A 312 6.62 -16.00 -11.72
N LEU A 313 6.98 -14.85 -11.16
CA LEU A 313 8.36 -14.42 -10.93
C LEU A 313 8.78 -14.59 -9.47
N ASP A 314 7.83 -14.42 -8.56
CA ASP A 314 8.01 -14.37 -7.11
C ASP A 314 7.19 -15.50 -6.47
N PRO A 315 7.70 -16.74 -6.47
CA PRO A 315 6.94 -17.91 -6.00
C PRO A 315 6.54 -17.82 -4.53
N VAL A 316 7.29 -17.06 -3.72
CA VAL A 316 6.96 -16.80 -2.32
C VAL A 316 5.66 -15.99 -2.20
N CYS A 317 5.46 -14.98 -3.06
CA CYS A 317 4.20 -14.23 -3.14
C CYS A 317 3.02 -15.15 -3.49
N GLY A 318 3.25 -16.09 -4.41
CA GLY A 318 2.29 -17.15 -4.72
C GLY A 318 1.95 -18.05 -3.53
N LEU A 319 2.96 -18.47 -2.78
CA LEU A 319 2.80 -19.32 -1.59
C LEU A 319 2.05 -18.60 -0.47
N THR A 320 2.44 -17.38 -0.12
CA THR A 320 1.76 -16.57 0.90
C THR A 320 0.33 -16.26 0.48
N GLY A 321 0.10 -15.94 -0.79
CA GLY A 321 -1.25 -15.71 -1.33
C GLY A 321 -2.11 -16.97 -1.32
N ALA A 322 -1.54 -18.14 -1.58
CA ALA A 322 -2.23 -19.41 -1.47
C ALA A 322 -2.63 -19.73 -0.01
N PHE A 323 -1.73 -19.54 0.96
CA PHE A 323 -2.06 -19.73 2.38
C PHE A 323 -3.11 -18.74 2.88
N PHE A 324 -2.99 -17.47 2.48
CA PHE A 324 -3.99 -16.46 2.80
C PHE A 324 -5.36 -16.84 2.22
N HIS A 325 -5.44 -17.16 0.93
CA HIS A 325 -6.68 -17.52 0.24
C HIS A 325 -7.31 -18.80 0.81
N LEU A 326 -6.49 -19.81 1.10
CA LEU A 326 -6.92 -21.05 1.76
C LEU A 326 -7.48 -20.73 3.15
N GLY A 327 -6.74 -19.98 3.97
CA GLY A 327 -7.15 -19.61 5.32
C GLY A 327 -8.45 -18.81 5.34
N ILE A 328 -8.55 -17.74 4.55
CA ILE A 328 -9.72 -16.85 4.57
C ILE A 328 -10.97 -17.54 4.01
N THR A 329 -10.84 -18.36 2.95
CA THR A 329 -11.95 -19.13 2.38
C THR A 329 -12.44 -20.18 3.39
N TYR A 330 -11.54 -20.91 4.06
CA TYR A 330 -11.91 -21.81 5.15
C TYR A 330 -12.61 -21.07 6.29
N CYS A 331 -12.13 -19.89 6.70
CA CYS A 331 -12.75 -19.10 7.77
C CYS A 331 -14.22 -18.81 7.46
N VAL A 332 -14.51 -18.33 6.25
CA VAL A 332 -15.88 -18.02 5.81
C VAL A 332 -16.78 -19.26 5.84
N LEU A 333 -16.32 -20.37 5.26
CA LEU A 333 -17.10 -21.61 5.19
C LEU A 333 -17.34 -22.24 6.57
N TRP A 334 -16.33 -22.22 7.45
CA TRP A 334 -16.48 -22.71 8.81
C TRP A 334 -17.32 -21.79 9.69
N SER A 335 -17.31 -20.48 9.44
CA SER A 335 -18.24 -19.53 10.07
C SER A 335 -19.70 -19.85 9.70
N MET A 336 -19.99 -20.08 8.42
CA MET A 336 -21.31 -20.53 7.97
C MET A 336 -21.68 -21.87 8.62
N THR A 337 -20.74 -22.82 8.64
CA THR A 337 -20.94 -24.14 9.27
C THR A 337 -21.25 -24.00 10.76
N MET A 338 -20.55 -23.13 11.51
CA MET A 338 -20.85 -22.83 12.90
C MET A 338 -22.28 -22.31 13.10
N GLY A 339 -22.75 -21.41 12.24
CA GLY A 339 -24.13 -20.92 12.25
C GLY A 339 -25.15 -22.05 12.05
N LEU A 340 -24.90 -22.96 11.10
CA LEU A 340 -25.73 -24.15 10.86
C LEU A 340 -25.72 -25.11 12.05
N VAL A 341 -24.55 -25.35 12.67
CA VAL A 341 -24.42 -26.18 13.88
C VAL A 341 -25.24 -25.62 15.01
N LEU A 342 -25.12 -24.32 15.25
CA LEU A 342 -25.84 -23.63 16.30
C LEU A 342 -27.36 -23.73 16.07
N TYR A 343 -27.82 -23.44 14.85
CA TYR A 343 -29.23 -23.54 14.49
C TYR A 343 -29.80 -24.94 14.72
N CYS A 344 -29.16 -25.97 14.18
CA CYS A 344 -29.63 -27.33 14.34
C CYS A 344 -29.54 -27.83 15.79
N SER A 345 -28.54 -27.39 16.56
CA SER A 345 -28.42 -27.69 18.00
C SER A 345 -29.59 -27.10 18.79
N VAL A 346 -29.93 -25.84 18.56
CA VAL A 346 -31.07 -25.15 19.21
C VAL A 346 -32.40 -25.79 18.81
N LYS A 347 -32.56 -26.15 17.53
CA LYS A 347 -33.78 -26.81 17.02
C LYS A 347 -33.88 -28.29 17.41
N ARG A 348 -32.81 -28.90 17.93
CA ARG A 348 -32.69 -30.35 18.19
C ARG A 348 -32.98 -31.19 16.94
N GLN A 349 -32.56 -30.71 15.77
CA GLN A 349 -32.76 -31.42 14.51
C GLN A 349 -31.59 -32.38 14.29
N LYS A 350 -31.89 -33.62 13.87
CA LYS A 350 -30.87 -34.61 13.52
C LYS A 350 -29.91 -34.03 12.48
N TRP A 351 -28.62 -34.11 12.80
CA TRP A 351 -27.56 -33.45 12.08
C TRP A 351 -27.16 -34.24 10.82
N PHE A 352 -26.71 -33.53 9.78
CA PHE A 352 -25.89 -34.16 8.75
C PHE A 352 -24.58 -34.65 9.38
N LYS A 353 -24.03 -35.76 8.89
CA LYS A 353 -22.72 -36.24 9.38
C LYS A 353 -21.69 -35.13 9.17
N PHE A 354 -20.99 -34.75 10.23
CA PHE A 354 -19.95 -33.70 10.23
C PHE A 354 -18.94 -33.86 9.07
N ASN A 355 -18.63 -35.10 8.69
CA ASN A 355 -17.73 -35.43 7.60
C ASN A 355 -18.15 -34.83 6.25
N TYR A 356 -19.46 -34.63 5.99
CA TYR A 356 -19.91 -33.99 4.75
C TYR A 356 -19.49 -32.51 4.68
N PHE A 357 -19.58 -31.77 5.79
CA PHE A 357 -19.09 -30.39 5.86
C PHE A 357 -17.57 -30.33 5.73
N LEU A 358 -16.85 -31.24 6.38
CA LEU A 358 -15.39 -31.32 6.28
C LEU A 358 -14.96 -31.54 4.82
N ILE A 359 -15.52 -32.55 4.15
CA ILE A 359 -15.20 -32.85 2.75
C ILE A 359 -15.61 -31.69 1.84
N GLY A 360 -16.84 -31.17 1.99
CA GLY A 360 -17.34 -30.07 1.16
C GLY A 360 -16.49 -28.80 1.27
N ASN A 361 -16.25 -28.32 2.50
CA ASN A 361 -15.47 -27.10 2.74
C ASN A 361 -14.01 -27.26 2.26
N THR A 362 -13.43 -28.44 2.49
CA THR A 362 -12.05 -28.76 2.07
C THR A 362 -11.91 -28.80 0.56
N THR A 363 -12.77 -29.58 -0.11
CA THR A 363 -12.76 -29.71 -1.57
C THR A 363 -12.99 -28.36 -2.24
N PHE A 364 -13.97 -27.58 -1.76
CA PHE A 364 -14.23 -26.25 -2.32
C PHE A 364 -13.01 -25.35 -2.20
N THR A 365 -12.42 -25.26 -1.00
CA THR A 365 -11.31 -24.33 -0.78
C THR A 365 -10.04 -24.74 -1.53
N ILE A 366 -9.71 -26.04 -1.56
CA ILE A 366 -8.57 -26.52 -2.35
C ILE A 366 -8.81 -26.22 -3.83
N THR A 367 -10.03 -26.44 -4.33
CA THR A 367 -10.38 -26.15 -5.73
C THR A 367 -10.17 -24.67 -6.06
N THR A 368 -10.65 -23.74 -5.22
CA THR A 368 -10.48 -22.30 -5.51
C THR A 368 -9.02 -21.86 -5.42
N VAL A 369 -8.23 -22.40 -4.49
CA VAL A 369 -6.78 -22.15 -4.41
C VAL A 369 -6.06 -22.69 -5.65
N VAL A 370 -6.37 -23.92 -6.07
CA VAL A 370 -5.75 -24.54 -7.26
C VAL A 370 -6.10 -23.76 -8.52
N ILE A 371 -7.34 -23.30 -8.69
CA ILE A 371 -7.72 -22.47 -9.85
C ILE A 371 -6.91 -21.17 -9.84
N ALA A 372 -6.86 -20.45 -8.71
CA ALA A 372 -6.12 -19.19 -8.61
C ALA A 372 -4.60 -19.36 -8.84
N ALA A 373 -4.02 -20.44 -8.30
CA ALA A 373 -2.61 -20.78 -8.48
C ALA A 373 -2.32 -21.19 -9.93
N ALA A 374 -3.16 -22.02 -10.56
CA ALA A 374 -2.98 -22.48 -11.92
C ALA A 374 -3.07 -21.33 -12.93
N THR A 375 -3.90 -20.32 -12.66
CA THR A 375 -4.02 -19.12 -13.51
C THR A 375 -3.02 -18.02 -13.15
N SER A 376 -2.10 -18.29 -12.22
CA SER A 376 -1.05 -17.37 -11.76
C SER A 376 -1.58 -16.01 -11.27
N LYS A 377 -2.73 -16.00 -10.58
CA LYS A 377 -3.43 -14.76 -10.22
C LYS A 377 -3.07 -14.19 -8.85
N PHE A 378 -2.14 -14.81 -8.12
CA PHE A 378 -1.63 -14.26 -6.87
C PHE A 378 -0.60 -13.17 -7.16
N GLU A 379 -0.91 -11.94 -6.74
CA GLU A 379 -0.09 -10.76 -6.97
C GLU A 379 -0.14 -9.84 -5.74
N ALA A 380 0.96 -9.15 -5.46
CA ALA A 380 0.97 -8.05 -4.52
C ALA A 380 0.15 -6.89 -5.11
N GLY A 381 -0.71 -6.30 -4.27
CA GLY A 381 -1.42 -5.10 -4.67
C GLY A 381 -0.53 -3.88 -4.48
N LEU A 382 -0.63 -2.90 -5.38
CA LEU A 382 0.10 -1.62 -5.30
C LEU A 382 -0.03 -0.91 -3.93
N GLY A 383 -1.16 -1.09 -3.25
CA GLY A 383 -1.32 -0.70 -1.87
C GLY A 383 -1.98 -1.82 -1.10
N SER A 384 -1.33 -2.98 -0.98
CA SER A 384 -1.78 -4.10 -0.15
C SER A 384 -0.61 -4.67 0.61
N ILE A 385 -0.84 -5.06 1.87
CA ILE A 385 0.19 -5.65 2.74
C ILE A 385 0.36 -7.17 2.55
N GLU A 386 -0.37 -7.76 1.61
CA GLU A 386 -0.36 -9.19 1.31
C GLU A 386 -0.55 -9.46 -0.20
N CYS A 387 0.05 -10.56 -0.66
CA CYS A 387 -0.20 -11.13 -1.96
C CYS A 387 -1.57 -11.82 -1.97
N TRP A 388 -2.41 -11.49 -2.94
CA TRP A 388 -3.74 -12.10 -3.08
C TRP A 388 -4.21 -12.06 -4.54
N ILE A 389 -5.41 -12.57 -4.80
CA ILE A 389 -6.00 -12.57 -6.13
C ILE A 389 -6.36 -11.14 -6.51
N ARG A 390 -5.64 -10.56 -7.48
CA ARG A 390 -5.86 -9.16 -7.92
C ARG A 390 -6.81 -9.01 -9.08
N ASP A 391 -6.85 -10.01 -9.95
CA ASP A 391 -7.77 -10.00 -11.08
C ASP A 391 -9.20 -9.98 -10.56
N ARG A 392 -9.92 -8.90 -10.91
CA ARG A 392 -11.28 -8.60 -10.44
C ARG A 392 -12.21 -9.80 -10.57
N TRP A 393 -12.22 -10.44 -11.74
CA TRP A 393 -13.17 -11.52 -12.02
C TRP A 393 -12.85 -12.77 -11.22
N TYR A 394 -11.56 -13.09 -11.05
CA TYR A 394 -11.15 -14.22 -10.20
C TYR A 394 -11.44 -13.95 -8.73
N ALA A 395 -11.14 -12.76 -8.21
CA ALA A 395 -11.41 -12.40 -6.83
C ALA A 395 -12.92 -12.46 -6.52
N ILE A 396 -13.74 -11.90 -7.40
CA ILE A 396 -15.21 -11.93 -7.25
C ILE A 396 -15.73 -13.37 -7.31
N SER A 397 -15.32 -14.15 -8.31
CA SER A 397 -15.88 -15.48 -8.58
C SER A 397 -15.42 -16.53 -7.57
N LEU A 398 -14.13 -16.53 -7.21
CA LEU A 398 -13.53 -17.56 -6.36
C LEU A 398 -13.70 -17.29 -4.87
N PHE A 399 -13.93 -16.03 -4.47
CA PHE A 399 -14.04 -15.67 -3.06
C PHE A 399 -15.32 -14.90 -2.74
N TRP A 400 -15.55 -13.73 -3.34
CA TRP A 400 -16.61 -12.82 -2.86
C TRP A 400 -18.03 -13.32 -3.10
N ILE A 401 -18.33 -13.96 -4.25
CA ILE A 401 -19.64 -14.58 -4.49
C ILE A 401 -19.89 -15.73 -3.48
N PRO A 402 -18.99 -16.72 -3.33
CA PRO A 402 -19.10 -17.73 -2.28
C PRO A 402 -19.24 -17.15 -0.87
N CYS A 403 -18.49 -16.08 -0.56
CA CYS A 403 -18.57 -15.36 0.70
C CYS A 403 -19.95 -14.74 0.92
N GLY A 404 -20.50 -14.06 -0.10
CA GLY A 404 -21.86 -13.52 -0.06
C GLY A 404 -22.91 -14.59 0.20
N ILE A 405 -22.82 -15.74 -0.48
CA ILE A 405 -23.73 -16.88 -0.26
C ILE A 405 -23.59 -17.43 1.17
N ALA A 406 -22.37 -17.63 1.65
CA ALA A 406 -22.09 -18.12 3.00
C ALA A 406 -22.60 -17.15 4.09
N LEU A 407 -22.44 -15.83 3.87
CA LEU A 407 -22.96 -14.78 4.75
C LEU A 407 -24.49 -14.76 4.78
N LEU A 408 -25.17 -14.95 3.64
CA LEU A 408 -26.62 -15.02 3.58
C LEU A 408 -27.15 -16.24 4.34
N ILE A 409 -26.55 -17.42 4.13
CA ILE A 409 -26.91 -18.65 4.85
C ILE A 409 -26.64 -18.48 6.35
N GLY A 410 -25.47 -17.94 6.72
CA GLY A 410 -25.11 -17.67 8.10
C GLY A 410 -26.09 -16.71 8.78
N SER A 411 -26.46 -15.62 8.10
CA SER A 411 -27.41 -14.63 8.61
C SER A 411 -28.81 -15.24 8.82
N PHE A 412 -29.29 -16.05 7.87
CA PHE A 412 -30.54 -16.80 8.03
C PHE A 412 -30.50 -17.72 9.26
N CYS A 413 -29.38 -18.43 9.47
CA CYS A 413 -29.20 -19.28 10.65
C CYS A 413 -29.21 -18.48 11.95
N ILE A 414 -28.54 -17.32 12.00
CA ILE A 414 -28.53 -16.44 13.18
C ILE A 414 -29.96 -15.97 13.52
N ILE A 415 -30.71 -15.48 12.52
CA ILE A 415 -32.09 -15.02 12.71
C ILE A 415 -32.96 -16.18 13.22
N ALA A 416 -32.81 -17.37 12.64
CA ALA A 416 -33.56 -18.56 13.05
C ALA A 416 -33.19 -19.01 14.49
N VAL A 417 -31.92 -18.93 14.88
CA VAL A 417 -31.47 -19.18 16.26
C VAL A 417 -32.10 -18.19 17.23
N ILE A 418 -32.05 -16.89 16.93
CA ILE A 418 -32.65 -15.84 17.77
C ILE A 418 -34.15 -16.10 17.94
N HIS A 419 -34.85 -16.42 16.85
CA HIS A 419 -36.27 -16.73 16.87
C HIS A 419 -36.59 -17.96 17.74
N GLU A 420 -35.85 -19.08 17.60
CA GLU A 420 -36.07 -20.29 18.39
C GLU A 420 -35.69 -20.12 19.87
N VAL A 421 -34.62 -19.37 20.17
CA VAL A 421 -34.25 -19.00 21.55
C VAL A 421 -35.34 -18.14 22.18
N TYR A 422 -35.85 -17.13 21.47
CA TYR A 422 -36.94 -16.28 21.93
C TYR A 422 -38.21 -17.11 22.21
N LYS A 423 -38.62 -17.95 21.26
CA LYS A 423 -39.76 -18.86 21.38
C LYS A 423 -39.63 -19.84 22.55
N THR A 424 -38.44 -20.39 22.77
CA THR A 424 -38.16 -21.31 23.89
C THR A 424 -38.16 -20.56 25.23
N SER A 425 -37.59 -19.35 25.27
CA SER A 425 -37.56 -18.50 26.47
C SER A 425 -38.95 -18.10 26.95
N LYS A 426 -39.92 -17.96 26.03
CA LYS A 426 -41.32 -17.67 26.37
C LYS A 426 -42.05 -18.86 27.01
N LYS A 427 -41.62 -20.10 26.72
CA LYS A 427 -42.27 -21.33 27.21
C LYS A 427 -41.69 -21.86 28.52
N SER A 428 -40.42 -21.58 28.83
CA SER A 428 -39.73 -22.12 30.01
C SER A 428 -39.63 -21.07 31.12
N ILE A 429 -40.48 -21.19 32.15
CA ILE A 429 -40.49 -20.25 33.30
C ILE A 429 -39.31 -20.53 34.25
N SER A 430 -38.91 -21.79 34.44
CA SER A 430 -38.01 -22.19 35.53
C SER A 430 -36.50 -22.08 35.19
N ASN A 431 -36.08 -22.38 33.95
CA ASN A 431 -34.64 -22.50 33.59
C ASN A 431 -34.17 -21.47 32.54
N ARG A 432 -34.77 -20.28 32.53
CA ARG A 432 -34.55 -19.28 31.48
C ARG A 432 -33.11 -18.76 31.41
N ASN A 433 -32.49 -18.49 32.57
CA ASN A 433 -31.19 -17.81 32.62
C ASN A 433 -30.04 -18.74 32.19
N ASP A 434 -30.05 -20.00 32.62
CA ASP A 434 -28.97 -20.95 32.33
C ASP A 434 -28.90 -21.31 30.85
N LEU A 435 -30.07 -21.53 30.20
CA LEU A 435 -30.13 -21.81 28.77
C LEU A 435 -29.66 -20.60 27.95
N LEU A 436 -30.12 -19.40 28.33
CA LEU A 436 -29.74 -18.17 27.64
C LEU A 436 -28.24 -17.91 27.79
N GLN A 437 -27.67 -18.10 28.98
CA GLN A 437 -26.23 -17.91 29.22
C GLN A 437 -25.37 -18.91 28.44
N ARG A 438 -25.85 -20.16 28.22
CA ARG A 438 -25.13 -21.19 27.45
C ARG A 438 -25.12 -20.90 25.94
N GLU A 439 -26.25 -20.44 25.39
CA GLU A 439 -26.40 -20.19 23.94
C GLU A 439 -25.98 -18.77 23.51
N LEU A 440 -26.00 -17.79 24.42
CA LEU A 440 -25.62 -16.41 24.11
C LEU A 440 -24.17 -16.30 23.63
N LYS A 441 -23.27 -17.10 24.21
CA LYS A 441 -21.85 -17.05 23.88
C LYS A 441 -21.54 -17.45 22.43
N PRO A 442 -21.93 -18.64 21.93
CA PRO A 442 -21.74 -18.98 20.52
C PRO A 442 -22.51 -18.05 19.58
N LEU A 443 -23.71 -17.59 19.97
CA LEU A 443 -24.49 -16.64 19.18
C LEU A 443 -23.73 -15.32 18.97
N LEU A 444 -23.17 -14.73 20.04
CA LEU A 444 -22.39 -13.50 19.95
C LEU A 444 -21.19 -13.67 19.02
N ILE A 445 -20.48 -14.79 19.12
CA ILE A 445 -19.31 -15.06 18.26
C ILE A 445 -19.71 -15.11 16.79
N VAL A 446 -20.76 -15.86 16.46
CA VAL A 446 -21.25 -15.96 15.09
C VAL A 446 -21.69 -14.58 14.58
N ILE A 447 -22.39 -13.77 15.41
CA ILE A 447 -22.75 -12.39 15.06
C ILE A 447 -21.52 -11.52 14.81
N PHE A 448 -20.50 -11.56 15.69
CA PHE A 448 -19.28 -10.78 15.52
C PHE A 448 -18.51 -11.18 14.26
N ILE A 449 -18.37 -12.48 13.99
CA ILE A 449 -17.68 -12.98 12.80
C ILE A 449 -18.46 -12.62 11.53
N SER A 450 -19.78 -12.88 11.49
CA SER A 450 -20.62 -12.52 10.35
C SER A 450 -20.66 -11.01 10.10
N GLY A 451 -20.76 -10.20 11.15
CA GLY A 451 -20.69 -8.74 11.04
C GLY A 451 -19.34 -8.25 10.53
N SER A 452 -18.25 -8.90 10.95
CA SER A 452 -16.90 -8.62 10.46
C SER A 452 -16.76 -8.94 8.97
N PHE A 453 -17.19 -10.14 8.54
CA PHE A 453 -17.17 -10.50 7.12
C PHE A 453 -18.10 -9.62 6.27
N LEU A 454 -19.26 -9.20 6.81
CA LEU A 454 -20.13 -8.24 6.15
C LEU A 454 -19.43 -6.89 5.96
N TYR A 455 -18.70 -6.40 6.97
CA TYR A 455 -17.88 -5.20 6.84
C TYR A 455 -16.81 -5.35 5.75
N LEU A 456 -16.04 -6.47 5.75
CA LEU A 456 -15.03 -6.74 4.73
C LEU A 456 -15.64 -6.79 3.32
N PHE A 457 -16.83 -7.39 3.20
CA PHE A 457 -17.60 -7.47 1.96
C PHE A 457 -18.01 -6.09 1.45
N ILE A 458 -18.63 -5.27 2.30
CA ILE A 458 -19.04 -3.90 1.94
C ILE A 458 -17.83 -3.06 1.55
N PHE A 459 -16.75 -3.15 2.32
CA PHE A 459 -15.53 -2.39 2.07
C PHE A 459 -14.88 -2.76 0.74
N PHE A 460 -14.79 -4.06 0.42
CA PHE A 460 -14.26 -4.52 -0.87
C PHE A 460 -15.04 -3.94 -2.05
N PHE A 461 -16.37 -4.03 -2.03
CA PHE A 461 -17.20 -3.49 -3.12
C PHE A 461 -17.18 -1.96 -3.16
N ASP A 462 -16.99 -1.26 -2.04
CA ASP A 462 -16.78 0.19 -2.04
C ASP A 462 -15.46 0.59 -2.70
N ILE A 463 -14.37 -0.14 -2.43
CA ILE A 463 -13.09 0.04 -3.13
C ILE A 463 -13.26 -0.22 -4.62
N GLU A 464 -13.86 -1.36 -4.99
CA GLU A 464 -14.02 -1.76 -6.39
C GLU A 464 -14.83 -0.71 -7.18
N ARG A 465 -15.89 -0.17 -6.56
CA ARG A 465 -16.70 0.89 -7.17
C ARG A 465 -15.91 2.18 -7.39
N LYS A 466 -14.94 2.49 -6.52
CA LYS A 466 -14.13 3.72 -6.58
C LYS A 466 -12.80 3.54 -7.31
N PHE A 467 -12.47 2.31 -7.72
CA PHE A 467 -11.16 1.98 -8.28
C PHE A 467 -10.80 2.81 -9.52
N GLY A 468 -11.78 3.09 -10.39
CA GLY A 468 -11.59 3.98 -11.54
C GLY A 468 -11.19 5.40 -11.15
N GLY A 469 -11.76 5.94 -10.06
CA GLY A 469 -11.41 7.26 -9.52
C GLY A 469 -10.01 7.29 -8.89
N TYR A 470 -9.60 6.20 -8.23
CA TYR A 470 -8.22 6.07 -7.73
C TYR A 470 -7.21 6.02 -8.87
N ARG A 471 -7.56 5.37 -9.99
CA ARG A 471 -6.70 5.32 -11.19
C ARG A 471 -6.56 6.69 -11.84
N SER A 472 -7.64 7.47 -11.98
CA SER A 472 -7.56 8.82 -12.55
C SER A 472 -6.80 9.79 -11.65
N ALA A 473 -6.89 9.65 -10.33
CA ALA A 473 -6.17 10.50 -9.38
C ALA A 473 -4.63 10.33 -9.41
N VAL A 474 -4.12 9.33 -10.13
CA VAL A 474 -2.69 9.21 -10.41
C VAL A 474 -2.19 10.35 -11.29
N GLU A 475 -3.02 10.87 -12.20
CA GLU A 475 -2.68 12.04 -13.01
C GLU A 475 -2.50 13.29 -12.14
N ASP A 476 -3.43 13.53 -11.21
CA ASP A 476 -3.33 14.63 -10.23
C ASP A 476 -2.06 14.52 -9.37
N TYR A 477 -1.69 13.29 -9.00
CA TYR A 477 -0.46 13.01 -8.28
C TYR A 477 0.79 13.36 -9.11
N VAL A 478 0.84 12.98 -10.38
CA VAL A 478 1.95 13.36 -11.28
C VAL A 478 2.02 14.88 -11.43
N LEU A 479 0.90 15.56 -11.64
CA LEU A 479 0.84 17.02 -11.72
C LEU A 479 1.34 17.69 -10.43
N CYS A 480 0.99 17.14 -9.26
CA CYS A 480 1.52 17.60 -7.97
C CYS A 480 3.05 17.49 -7.93
N LEU A 481 3.62 16.35 -8.34
CA LEU A 481 5.08 16.16 -8.37
C LEU A 481 5.77 17.17 -9.30
N LEU A 482 5.21 17.40 -10.49
CA LEU A 482 5.75 18.33 -11.47
C LEU A 482 5.74 19.79 -10.99
N ASN A 483 4.78 20.16 -10.13
CA ASN A 483 4.72 21.50 -9.53
C ASN A 483 5.78 21.74 -8.46
N GLY A 484 6.57 20.73 -8.07
CA GLY A 484 7.71 20.87 -7.17
C GLY A 484 7.36 21.00 -5.70
N SER A 485 6.12 20.73 -5.29
CA SER A 485 5.75 20.59 -3.87
C SER A 485 6.23 19.24 -3.35
N GLN A 486 7.54 19.12 -3.07
CA GLN A 486 8.16 17.85 -2.69
C GLN A 486 7.58 17.23 -1.41
N GLU A 487 6.98 18.01 -0.52
CA GLU A 487 6.74 17.51 0.84
C GLU A 487 5.47 16.66 1.02
N GLU A 488 4.44 16.72 0.17
CA GLU A 488 3.19 15.98 0.44
C GLU A 488 2.36 15.58 -0.80
N CYS A 489 2.98 15.24 -1.93
CA CYS A 489 2.22 14.65 -3.03
C CYS A 489 1.84 13.20 -2.67
N PHE A 490 0.54 12.94 -2.56
CA PHE A 490 -0.02 11.60 -2.39
C PHE A 490 -1.07 11.34 -3.46
N THR A 491 -1.15 10.11 -3.94
CA THR A 491 -2.24 9.72 -4.82
C THR A 491 -3.51 9.44 -4.00
N THR A 492 -4.68 9.69 -4.60
CA THR A 492 -5.94 9.41 -3.93
C THR A 492 -6.16 7.89 -3.89
N GLY A 493 -5.96 7.30 -2.71
CA GLY A 493 -6.28 5.90 -2.43
C GLY A 493 -7.57 5.73 -1.62
N PRO A 494 -7.87 4.49 -1.16
CA PRO A 494 -8.92 4.27 -0.18
C PRO A 494 -8.61 5.06 1.10
N SER A 495 -9.65 5.53 1.79
CA SER A 495 -9.46 6.25 3.06
C SER A 495 -8.68 5.37 4.06
N TYR A 496 -7.67 5.95 4.70
CA TYR A 496 -6.77 5.22 5.60
C TYR A 496 -7.51 4.50 6.74
N VAL A 497 -8.51 5.14 7.36
CA VAL A 497 -9.23 4.58 8.52
C VAL A 497 -9.97 3.29 8.19
N PRO A 498 -10.88 3.23 7.19
CA PRO A 498 -11.57 1.99 6.87
C PRO A 498 -10.61 0.91 6.31
N TYR A 499 -9.54 1.33 5.64
CA TYR A 499 -8.48 0.42 5.18
C TYR A 499 -7.68 -0.19 6.34
N PHE A 500 -7.29 0.61 7.33
CA PHE A 500 -6.68 0.14 8.58
C PHE A 500 -7.62 -0.81 9.34
N LEU A 501 -8.91 -0.44 9.44
CA LEU A 501 -9.93 -1.27 10.09
C LEU A 501 -10.13 -2.61 9.36
N PHE A 502 -10.07 -2.64 8.03
CA PHE A 502 -10.14 -3.88 7.23
C PHE A 502 -9.07 -4.88 7.66
N TYR A 503 -7.80 -4.47 7.69
CA TYR A 503 -6.70 -5.35 8.09
C TYR A 503 -6.72 -5.69 9.58
N LEU A 504 -7.14 -4.75 10.43
CA LEU A 504 -7.32 -4.98 11.86
C LEU A 504 -8.34 -6.09 12.11
N VAL A 505 -9.51 -6.02 11.46
CA VAL A 505 -10.61 -6.99 11.66
C VAL A 505 -10.16 -8.41 11.31
N ILE A 506 -9.46 -8.61 10.19
CA ILE A 506 -8.97 -9.93 9.76
C ILE A 506 -8.04 -10.54 10.82
N ARG A 507 -7.12 -9.73 11.38
CA ARG A 507 -6.12 -10.19 12.35
C ARG A 507 -6.69 -10.36 13.74
N TRP A 508 -7.72 -9.60 14.07
CA TRP A 508 -8.41 -9.65 15.35
C TRP A 508 -9.21 -10.94 15.57
N PHE A 509 -9.51 -11.72 14.53
CA PHE A 509 -10.30 -12.95 14.65
C PHE A 509 -9.73 -13.96 15.64
N GLY A 510 -8.43 -14.25 15.64
CA GLY A 510 -7.83 -15.21 16.57
C GLY A 510 -7.90 -14.76 18.02
N ILE A 511 -7.75 -13.45 18.25
CA ILE A 511 -7.87 -12.83 19.58
C ILE A 511 -9.30 -12.98 20.09
N ILE A 512 -10.31 -12.57 19.31
CA ILE A 512 -11.73 -12.76 19.66
C ILE A 512 -11.99 -14.24 19.95
N PHE A 513 -11.58 -15.12 19.05
CA PHE A 513 -11.92 -16.52 19.15
C PHE A 513 -11.31 -17.18 20.40
N PHE A 514 -10.08 -16.79 20.77
CA PHE A 514 -9.47 -17.19 22.04
C PHE A 514 -10.18 -16.59 23.26
N LEU A 515 -10.52 -15.30 23.24
CA LEU A 515 -11.25 -14.67 24.35
C LEU A 515 -12.58 -15.38 24.63
N PHE A 516 -13.27 -15.84 23.59
CA PHE A 516 -14.49 -16.61 23.76
C PHE A 516 -14.20 -18.09 24.09
N TYR A 517 -13.48 -18.84 23.26
CA TYR A 517 -13.34 -20.29 23.46
C TYR A 517 -12.16 -20.68 24.35
N GLY A 518 -10.99 -20.05 24.14
CA GLY A 518 -9.75 -20.36 24.84
C GLY A 518 -9.77 -20.06 26.34
N THR A 519 -10.51 -19.03 26.77
CA THR A 519 -10.68 -18.69 28.20
C THR A 519 -11.81 -19.46 28.90
N SER A 520 -12.56 -20.30 28.18
CA SER A 520 -13.73 -20.99 28.71
C SER A 520 -13.39 -22.02 29.79
N ASN A 521 -14.35 -22.30 30.67
CA ASN A 521 -14.24 -23.37 31.68
C ASN A 521 -13.99 -24.75 31.03
N ILE A 522 -14.45 -24.96 29.79
CA ILE A 522 -14.24 -26.20 29.03
C ILE A 522 -12.76 -26.31 28.65
N ALA A 523 -12.17 -25.26 28.08
CA ALA A 523 -10.75 -25.23 27.74
C ALA A 523 -9.88 -25.51 28.98
N ARG A 524 -10.15 -24.84 30.11
CA ARG A 524 -9.45 -25.08 31.38
C ARG A 524 -9.56 -26.53 31.84
N LYS A 525 -10.76 -27.12 31.78
CA LYS A 525 -10.97 -28.54 32.14
C LYS A 525 -10.19 -29.50 31.25
N ILE A 526 -10.14 -29.24 29.94
CA ILE A 526 -9.36 -30.06 28.98
C ILE A 526 -7.88 -30.07 29.38
N TRP A 527 -7.31 -28.91 29.70
CA TRP A 527 -5.91 -28.81 30.13
C TRP A 527 -5.66 -29.48 31.48
N VAL A 528 -6.49 -29.25 32.50
CA VAL A 528 -6.34 -29.86 33.84
C VAL A 528 -6.45 -31.39 33.79
N GLN A 529 -7.30 -31.93 32.91
CA GLN A 529 -7.48 -33.37 32.75
C GLN A 529 -6.37 -34.03 31.92
N ASN A 530 -5.58 -33.25 31.19
CA ASN A 530 -4.52 -33.78 30.33
C ASN A 530 -3.38 -34.39 31.16
N LYS A 531 -2.88 -35.56 30.74
CA LYS A 531 -1.75 -36.25 31.39
C LYS A 531 -0.48 -35.39 31.38
N ILE A 532 -0.24 -34.65 30.29
CA ILE A 532 0.94 -33.78 30.15
C ILE A 532 0.93 -32.71 31.24
N TRP A 533 -0.21 -32.04 31.44
CA TRP A 533 -0.34 -31.04 32.50
C TRP A 533 -0.16 -31.64 33.88
N LYS A 534 -0.74 -32.82 34.16
CA LYS A 534 -0.53 -33.54 35.42
C LYS A 534 0.94 -33.89 35.66
N SER A 535 1.68 -34.27 34.62
CA SER A 535 3.11 -34.57 34.70
C SER A 535 3.96 -33.34 34.98
N ILE A 536 3.62 -32.20 34.37
CA ILE A 536 4.31 -30.92 34.58
C ILE A 536 3.98 -30.37 35.97
N SER A 537 2.71 -30.37 36.36
CA SER A 537 2.27 -29.85 37.66
C SER A 537 2.79 -30.69 38.83
N SER A 538 2.90 -32.01 38.68
CA SER A 538 3.53 -32.87 39.69
C SER A 538 5.04 -32.63 39.82
N SER A 539 5.70 -32.16 38.75
CA SER A 539 7.13 -31.83 38.77
C SER A 539 7.42 -30.46 39.36
N ILE A 540 6.50 -29.49 39.18
CA ILE A 540 6.64 -28.13 39.73
C ILE A 540 6.25 -28.07 41.21
N SER A 541 5.39 -28.98 41.69
CA SER A 541 5.07 -29.04 43.12
C SER A 541 6.38 -29.21 43.91
N PRO A 542 6.83 -28.17 44.65
CA PRO A 542 8.07 -28.26 45.37
C PRO A 542 7.94 -29.45 46.31
N LYS A 543 8.84 -30.43 46.19
CA LYS A 543 8.97 -31.50 47.17
C LYS A 543 9.04 -30.80 48.50
N SER A 544 7.93 -30.80 49.23
CA SER A 544 7.79 -30.17 50.52
C SER A 544 8.92 -30.75 51.34
N THR A 545 9.95 -29.93 51.56
CA THR A 545 11.12 -30.33 52.30
C THR A 545 10.57 -30.81 53.64
N PRO A 546 10.78 -32.09 54.01
CA PRO A 546 10.25 -32.59 55.26
C PRO A 546 10.78 -31.68 56.36
N LYS A 547 9.88 -30.95 57.04
CA LYS A 547 10.20 -30.23 58.26
C LYS A 547 10.70 -31.28 59.25
N SER A 548 12.01 -31.46 59.28
CA SER A 548 12.72 -32.14 60.34
C SER A 548 12.60 -31.28 61.58
N SER A 549 12.11 -31.87 62.67
CA SER A 549 12.45 -31.59 64.08
C SER A 549 11.25 -31.85 64.99
N PRO A 550 11.45 -32.22 66.26
CA PRO A 550 12.23 -33.35 66.76
C PRO A 550 11.38 -34.24 67.70
N LYS A 551 11.82 -35.49 67.88
CA LYS A 551 11.27 -36.48 68.83
C LYS A 551 11.52 -36.07 70.29
N ASN A 552 10.71 -36.65 71.18
CA ASN A 552 10.80 -36.75 72.65
C ASN A 552 10.01 -35.66 73.40
N SER A 553 9.23 -35.97 74.43
CA SER A 553 9.11 -37.20 75.24
C SER A 553 7.85 -37.13 76.10
N ASP A 554 7.35 -38.30 76.47
CA ASP A 554 6.20 -38.59 77.30
C ASP A 554 6.07 -37.78 78.60
N SER A 555 4.83 -37.42 78.95
CA SER A 555 4.31 -37.65 80.31
C SER A 555 2.78 -37.67 80.32
N LYS A 556 2.25 -38.77 80.85
CA LYS A 556 0.84 -39.06 81.13
C LYS A 556 0.29 -38.13 82.21
N ILE A 557 -0.86 -37.51 81.98
CA ILE A 557 -1.84 -37.22 83.04
C ILE A 557 -3.26 -37.52 82.51
N ASN A 558 -3.88 -38.50 83.16
CA ASN A 558 -5.31 -38.85 83.08
C ASN A 558 -6.15 -37.78 83.78
N SER A 559 -7.28 -37.38 83.20
CA SER A 559 -8.60 -37.39 83.87
C SER A 559 -9.72 -36.84 82.98
N ASN A 560 -10.58 -37.75 82.55
CA ASN A 560 -12.05 -37.73 82.51
C ASN A 560 -12.87 -36.52 82.01
N SER A 561 -13.83 -36.92 81.15
CA SER A 561 -15.06 -36.24 80.71
C SER A 561 -14.80 -35.04 79.78
N THR A 562 -15.46 -34.89 78.64
CA THR A 562 -16.89 -35.04 78.40
C THR A 562 -17.17 -35.32 76.91
N ASN A 563 -18.20 -36.12 76.70
CA ASN A 563 -19.02 -36.41 75.52
C ASN A 563 -19.00 -35.46 74.30
N ASN A 564 -19.31 -36.12 73.16
CA ASN A 564 -20.09 -35.64 72.01
C ASN A 564 -19.40 -34.78 70.93
N ASN A 565 -18.88 -35.43 69.90
CA ASN A 565 -19.61 -35.67 68.64
C ASN A 565 -18.63 -36.02 67.51
N ASN A 566 -18.62 -37.30 67.15
CA ASN A 566 -18.03 -37.78 65.91
C ASN A 566 -18.92 -37.35 64.73
N MET A 567 -18.59 -36.23 64.09
CA MET A 567 -19.08 -35.93 62.75
C MET A 567 -18.21 -36.71 61.75
N ILE A 568 -18.66 -37.91 61.43
CA ILE A 568 -18.18 -38.70 60.30
C ILE A 568 -18.54 -37.91 59.03
N LEU A 569 -17.56 -37.20 58.47
CA LEU A 569 -17.61 -36.65 57.12
C LEU A 569 -17.70 -37.83 56.14
N ASN A 570 -18.92 -38.12 55.73
CA ASN A 570 -19.26 -39.17 54.79
C ASN A 570 -18.94 -38.68 53.37
N ASP A 571 -17.77 -39.10 52.87
CA ASP A 571 -17.12 -38.68 51.62
C ASP A 571 -17.76 -39.32 50.36
N ASN A 572 -19.10 -39.35 50.30
CA ASN A 572 -19.87 -40.05 49.26
C ASN A 572 -20.74 -39.14 48.37
N ASN A 573 -20.74 -37.81 48.57
CA ASN A 573 -21.55 -36.90 47.75
C ASN A 573 -20.86 -36.34 46.50
N ASP A 574 -19.54 -36.50 46.34
CA ASP A 574 -18.81 -35.96 45.19
C ASP A 574 -18.83 -36.86 43.94
N LYS A 575 -19.21 -38.13 44.07
CA LYS A 575 -19.41 -39.03 42.92
C LYS A 575 -20.73 -38.76 42.19
N ASN A 576 -21.81 -38.46 42.91
CA ASN A 576 -23.13 -38.22 42.31
C ASN A 576 -23.23 -36.90 41.51
N LEU A 577 -22.45 -35.87 41.86
CA LEU A 577 -22.45 -34.59 41.11
C LEU A 577 -21.71 -34.71 39.76
N ASN A 578 -20.73 -35.60 39.67
CA ASN A 578 -19.99 -35.87 38.44
C ASN A 578 -20.74 -36.84 37.51
N GLU A 579 -21.53 -37.77 38.06
CA GLU A 579 -22.37 -38.68 37.29
C GLU A 579 -23.58 -37.96 36.68
N LYS A 580 -24.25 -37.06 37.42
CA LYS A 580 -25.34 -36.21 36.86
C LYS A 580 -24.87 -35.30 35.71
N LYS A 581 -23.64 -34.76 35.78
CA LYS A 581 -23.06 -33.96 34.70
C LYS A 581 -22.58 -34.78 33.50
N ALA A 582 -22.24 -36.06 33.70
CA ALA A 582 -21.95 -36.98 32.61
C ALA A 582 -23.24 -37.41 31.88
N VAL A 583 -24.33 -37.67 32.62
CA VAL A 583 -25.65 -38.00 32.07
C VAL A 583 -26.28 -36.84 31.31
N GLU A 584 -26.11 -35.59 31.72
CA GLU A 584 -26.58 -34.41 30.95
C GLU A 584 -25.80 -34.13 29.66
N LEU A 585 -24.57 -34.64 29.54
CA LEU A 585 -23.76 -34.54 28.32
C LEU A 585 -23.98 -35.72 27.36
N GLU A 586 -24.49 -36.84 27.86
CA GLU A 586 -24.91 -38.00 27.06
C GLU A 586 -26.38 -37.94 26.64
N SER A 587 -27.26 -37.30 27.41
CA SER A 587 -28.67 -37.07 27.01
C SER A 587 -28.85 -36.09 25.84
N ILE A 588 -27.79 -35.38 25.45
CA ILE A 588 -27.73 -34.58 24.20
C ILE A 588 -27.26 -35.43 23.01
N LYS A 589 -26.73 -36.64 23.25
CA LYS A 589 -26.29 -37.57 22.21
C LYS A 589 -27.23 -38.78 22.02
N ILE A 590 -28.25 -38.92 22.86
CA ILE A 590 -29.25 -40.00 22.78
C ILE A 590 -30.66 -39.40 23.02
N ASN A 591 -31.10 -38.61 22.05
CA ASN A 591 -32.48 -38.26 21.64
C ASN A 591 -32.36 -37.36 20.40
#